data_AF-A0A519HDS7-F1
#
_entry.id   AF-A0A519HDS7-F1
#
_cell.length_a   1.000
_cell.length_b   1.000
_cell.length_c   1.000
_cell.angle_alpha   90.00
_cell.angle_beta   90.00
_cell.angle_gamma   90.00
#
_symmetry.space_group_name_H-M   'P 1'
#
loop_
_entity.id
_entity.type
_entity.pdbx_description
1 polymer ?
#
loop_
_entity_poly.entity_id
_entity_poly.type
_entity_poly.pdbx_seq_one_letter_code
_entity_poly.pdbx_strand_id
1 'polypeptide(L)'
;MSAFAVDPVFTTTQAIWFAALLTFAVGVQIVFSPKRRAIMGGLKFALASALVAAPGLAGVTLVRGAYRLGYLEEGRGFWEANLRSAVWMSGAIFAGQMAVRYLPPMAWMSRDLRDAGRAVWSERLGRWMGKQQ
;
A
#
# COMPACT_ATOMS: atom_id res chain seq x y z
N MET A 1 -22.77 -0.23 -23.29
CA MET A 1 -22.85 -0.98 -22.02
C MET A 1 -21.48 -0.97 -21.40
N SER A 2 -21.34 -0.53 -20.14
CA SER A 2 -20.08 -0.56 -19.40
C SER A 2 -19.55 -2.00 -19.32
N ALA A 3 -18.25 -2.19 -19.47
CA ALA A 3 -17.59 -3.50 -19.27
C ALA A 3 -17.51 -3.90 -17.78
N PHE A 4 -17.94 -3.00 -16.87
CA PHE A 4 -17.96 -3.20 -15.43
C PHE A 4 -19.39 -3.33 -14.91
N ALA A 5 -19.53 -3.92 -13.71
CA ALA A 5 -20.82 -4.09 -13.04
C ALA A 5 -21.46 -2.77 -12.60
N VAL A 6 -20.70 -1.68 -12.61
CA VAL A 6 -21.08 -0.27 -12.40
C VAL A 6 -19.95 0.60 -12.94
N ASP A 7 -20.26 1.82 -13.37
CA ASP A 7 -19.24 2.79 -13.76
C ASP A 7 -18.59 3.43 -12.51
N PRO A 8 -17.27 3.28 -12.31
CA PRO A 8 -16.59 3.82 -11.14
C PRO A 8 -16.41 5.34 -11.26
N VAL A 9 -16.70 6.06 -10.17
CA VAL A 9 -16.63 7.53 -10.12
C VAL A 9 -15.42 7.99 -9.33
N PHE A 10 -14.36 8.36 -10.05
CA PHE A 10 -13.14 8.87 -9.44
C PHE A 10 -13.24 10.36 -9.13
N THR A 11 -12.90 10.74 -7.90
CA THR A 11 -12.95 12.16 -7.48
C THR A 11 -11.59 12.66 -7.02
N THR A 12 -11.37 13.97 -7.18
CA THR A 12 -10.15 14.65 -6.69
C THR A 12 -9.97 14.44 -5.19
N THR A 13 -11.06 14.41 -4.41
CA THR A 13 -11.03 14.16 -2.97
C THR A 13 -10.45 12.78 -2.64
N GLN A 14 -10.78 11.74 -3.39
CA GLN A 14 -10.20 10.40 -3.21
C GLN A 14 -8.68 10.42 -3.46
N ALA A 15 -8.24 11.13 -4.51
CA ALA A 15 -6.83 11.28 -4.84
C ALA A 15 -6.05 12.06 -3.77
N ILE A 16 -6.63 13.13 -3.22
CA ILE A 16 -6.05 13.90 -2.11
C ILE A 16 -5.86 13.01 -0.89
N TRP A 17 -6.90 12.26 -0.49
CA TRP A 17 -6.81 11.36 0.66
C TRP A 17 -5.81 10.23 0.44
N PHE A 18 -5.75 9.66 -0.77
CA PHE A 18 -4.72 8.69 -1.13
C PHE A 18 -3.32 9.26 -0.92
N ALA A 19 -3.03 10.43 -1.49
CA ALA A 19 -1.73 11.07 -1.40
C ALA A 19 -1.35 11.44 0.04
N ALA A 20 -2.31 12.00 0.80
CA ALA A 20 -2.11 12.37 2.20
C ALA A 20 -1.77 11.13 3.06
N LEU A 21 -2.56 10.06 2.95
CA LEU A 21 -2.33 8.83 3.72
C LEU A 21 -1.05 8.11 3.30
N LEU A 22 -0.72 8.12 2.01
CA LEU A 22 0.52 7.52 1.52
C LEU A 22 1.74 8.28 2.06
N THR A 23 1.70 9.62 1.99
CA THR A 23 2.76 10.48 2.53
C THR A 23 2.92 10.27 4.02
N PHE A 24 1.81 10.21 4.77
CA PHE A 24 1.83 9.91 6.19
C PHE A 24 2.45 8.54 6.50
N ALA A 25 2.03 7.49 5.79
CA ALA A 25 2.55 6.13 5.98
C ALA A 25 4.07 6.06 5.71
N VAL A 26 4.53 6.70 4.65
CA VAL A 26 5.98 6.80 4.34
C VAL A 26 6.70 7.63 5.39
N GLY A 27 6.13 8.75 5.84
CA GLY A 27 6.70 9.59 6.90
C GLY A 27 6.91 8.82 8.20
N VAL A 28 5.92 8.02 8.62
CA VAL A 28 6.03 7.13 9.79
C VAL A 28 7.18 6.14 9.58
N GLN A 29 7.29 5.49 8.42
CA GLN A 29 8.40 4.57 8.13
C GLN A 29 9.77 5.27 8.22
N ILE A 30 9.87 6.50 7.71
CA ILE A 30 11.11 7.29 7.74
C ILE A 30 11.50 7.62 9.17
N VAL A 31 10.56 8.03 10.03
CA VAL A 31 10.82 8.42 11.42
C VAL A 31 11.24 7.19 12.25
N PHE A 32 10.53 6.07 12.11
CA PHE A 32 10.70 4.92 13.02
C PHE A 32 11.65 3.82 12.52
N SER A 33 12.17 3.87 11.28
CA SER A 33 13.10 2.87 10.74
C SER A 33 14.49 3.42 10.35
N PRO A 34 15.20 4.16 11.23
CA PRO A 34 16.47 4.81 10.88
C PRO A 34 17.55 3.80 10.44
N LYS A 35 17.62 2.62 11.06
CA LYS A 35 18.59 1.57 10.70
C LYS A 35 18.36 1.00 9.30
N ARG A 36 17.10 0.72 8.93
CA ARG A 36 16.75 0.21 7.58
C ARG A 36 17.04 1.26 6.51
N ARG A 37 16.76 2.53 6.84
CA ARG A 37 17.07 3.68 5.98
C ARG A 37 18.58 3.84 5.77
N ALA A 38 19.40 3.63 6.80
CA ALA A 38 20.86 3.68 6.69
C ALA A 38 21.41 2.59 5.75
N ILE A 39 20.80 1.39 5.74
CA ILE A 39 21.19 0.28 4.85
C ILE A 39 20.83 0.57 3.39
N MET A 40 19.62 1.07 3.13
CA MET A 40 19.09 1.20 1.76
C MET A 40 19.39 2.55 1.10
N GLY A 41 19.71 3.59 1.88
CA GLY A 41 19.64 4.97 1.45
C GLY A 41 18.23 5.56 1.54
N GLY A 42 18.14 6.86 1.81
CA GLY A 42 16.87 7.56 2.11
C GLY A 42 15.83 7.47 1.00
N LEU A 43 16.23 7.79 -0.24
CA LEU A 43 15.32 7.81 -1.39
C LEU A 43 14.77 6.41 -1.71
N LYS A 44 15.66 5.42 -1.80
CA LYS A 44 15.28 4.03 -2.09
C LYS A 44 14.37 3.46 -1.01
N PHE A 45 14.64 3.78 0.27
CA PHE A 45 13.78 3.40 1.38
C PHE A 45 12.38 4.04 1.30
N ALA A 46 12.30 5.34 1.00
CA ALA A 46 11.02 6.04 0.88
C ALA A 46 10.17 5.48 -0.25
N LEU A 47 10.78 5.27 -1.43
CA LEU A 47 10.10 4.69 -2.59
C LEU A 47 9.65 3.25 -2.32
N ALA A 48 10.49 2.42 -1.71
CA ALA A 48 10.10 1.04 -1.37
C ALA A 48 8.97 1.01 -0.33
N SER A 49 9.00 1.91 0.65
CA SER A 49 7.93 2.06 1.64
C SER A 49 6.61 2.48 0.99
N ALA A 50 6.67 3.43 0.05
CA ALA A 50 5.51 3.88 -0.71
C ALA A 50 4.91 2.73 -1.54
N LEU A 51 5.75 1.97 -2.26
CA LEU A 51 5.30 0.83 -3.07
C LEU A 51 4.59 -0.24 -2.24
N VAL A 52 5.09 -0.54 -1.03
CA VAL A 52 4.47 -1.55 -0.17
C VAL A 52 3.15 -1.05 0.44
N ALA A 53 3.05 0.24 0.76
CA ALA A 53 1.84 0.83 1.33
C ALA A 53 0.74 1.12 0.29
N ALA A 54 1.14 1.45 -0.95
CA ALA A 54 0.24 1.95 -1.98
C ALA A 54 -0.93 1.02 -2.31
N PRO A 55 -0.79 -0.30 -2.49
CA PRO A 55 -1.91 -1.18 -2.84
C PRO A 55 -3.06 -1.12 -1.82
N GLY A 56 -2.73 -1.18 -0.52
CA GLY A 56 -3.71 -1.12 0.55
C GLY A 56 -4.46 0.21 0.55
N LEU A 57 -3.71 1.31 0.46
CA LEU A 57 -4.28 2.66 0.48
C LEU A 57 -5.11 2.92 -0.78
N ALA A 58 -4.59 2.64 -1.97
CA ALA A 58 -5.29 2.83 -3.24
C ALA A 58 -6.59 2.00 -3.31
N GLY A 59 -6.56 0.76 -2.78
CA GLY A 59 -7.75 -0.07 -2.68
C GLY A 59 -8.85 0.59 -1.86
N VAL A 60 -8.50 1.16 -0.71
CA VAL A 60 -9.48 1.76 0.23
C VAL A 60 -9.95 3.13 -0.23
N THR A 61 -9.06 4.00 -0.71
CA THR A 61 -9.40 5.40 -1.03
C THR A 61 -9.93 5.55 -2.45
N LEU A 62 -9.24 4.96 -3.44
CA LEU A 62 -9.56 5.13 -4.85
C LEU A 62 -10.58 4.10 -5.28
N VAL A 63 -10.25 2.81 -5.18
CA VAL A 63 -11.09 1.75 -5.74
C VAL A 63 -12.41 1.64 -4.99
N ARG A 64 -12.37 1.43 -3.67
CA ARG A 64 -13.61 1.36 -2.88
C ARG A 64 -14.42 2.65 -3.00
N GLY A 65 -13.75 3.80 -2.93
CA GLY A 65 -14.39 5.11 -3.06
C GLY A 65 -15.15 5.25 -4.37
N ALA A 66 -14.50 4.92 -5.48
CA ALA A 66 -15.05 5.09 -6.82
C ALA A 66 -16.20 4.14 -7.11
N TYR A 67 -16.06 2.85 -6.75
CA TYR A 67 -17.14 1.88 -6.92
C TYR A 67 -18.32 2.16 -5.99
N ARG A 68 -18.07 2.61 -4.76
CA ARG A 68 -19.14 2.99 -3.83
C ARG A 68 -19.95 4.17 -4.38
N LEU A 69 -19.29 5.20 -4.90
CA LEU A 69 -19.98 6.35 -5.50
C LEU A 69 -20.77 5.95 -6.74
N GLY A 70 -20.18 5.16 -7.64
CA GLY A 70 -20.90 4.64 -8.81
C GLY A 70 -22.16 3.87 -8.42
N TYR A 71 -22.09 2.99 -7.41
CA TYR A 71 -23.26 2.26 -6.93
C TYR A 71 -24.34 3.18 -6.30
N LEU A 72 -23.94 4.26 -5.63
CA LEU A 72 -24.88 5.23 -5.07
C LEU A 72 -25.55 6.06 -6.18
N GLU A 73 -24.81 6.41 -7.24
CA GLU A 73 -25.34 7.13 -8.41
C GLU A 73 -26.31 6.27 -9.23
N GLU A 74 -26.12 4.95 -9.28
CA GLU A 74 -27.11 3.99 -9.81
C GLU A 74 -28.38 3.86 -8.94
N GLY A 75 -28.46 4.56 -7.80
CA GLY A 75 -29.61 4.52 -6.89
C GLY A 75 -29.62 3.33 -5.93
N ARG A 76 -28.49 2.62 -5.75
CA ARG A 76 -28.42 1.50 -4.80
C ARG A 76 -28.36 1.99 -3.36
N GLY A 77 -28.85 1.15 -2.45
CA GLY A 77 -28.84 1.44 -1.01
C GLY A 77 -27.43 1.55 -0.42
N PHE A 78 -27.29 2.30 0.68
CA PHE A 78 -26.01 2.55 1.35
C PHE A 78 -25.24 1.25 1.69
N TRP A 79 -25.92 0.25 2.25
CA TRP A 79 -25.31 -1.02 2.64
C TRP A 79 -24.87 -1.84 1.45
N GLU A 80 -25.69 -1.89 0.40
CA GLU A 80 -25.39 -2.61 -0.83
C GLU A 80 -24.18 -2.00 -1.54
N ALA A 81 -24.13 -0.67 -1.68
CA ALA A 81 -22.99 0.03 -2.26
C ALA A 81 -21.69 -0.22 -1.48
N ASN A 82 -21.77 -0.27 -0.14
CA ASN A 82 -20.61 -0.56 0.72
C ASN A 82 -20.13 -2.02 0.60
N LEU A 83 -21.03 -2.99 0.61
CA LEU A 83 -20.67 -4.41 0.52
C LEU A 83 -20.10 -4.75 -0.86
N ARG A 84 -20.74 -4.29 -1.94
CA ARG A 84 -20.27 -4.56 -3.31
C ARG A 84 -18.94 -3.86 -3.60
N SER A 85 -18.74 -2.62 -3.14
CA SER A 85 -17.45 -1.92 -3.30
C SER A 85 -16.30 -2.57 -2.53
N ALA A 86 -16.58 -3.28 -1.43
CA ALA A 86 -15.56 -4.00 -0.67
C ALA A 86 -14.95 -5.19 -1.45
N VAL A 87 -15.70 -5.80 -2.37
CA VAL A 87 -15.20 -6.87 -3.25
C VAL A 87 -14.13 -6.30 -4.19
N TRP A 88 -14.44 -5.17 -4.86
CA TRP A 88 -13.51 -4.48 -5.75
C TRP A 88 -12.26 -3.99 -5.01
N MET A 89 -12.44 -3.46 -3.81
CA MET A 89 -11.33 -3.10 -2.92
C MET A 89 -10.41 -4.30 -2.67
N SER A 90 -10.97 -5.42 -2.23
CA SER A 90 -10.20 -6.62 -1.88
C SER A 90 -9.44 -7.18 -3.08
N GLY A 91 -10.10 -7.25 -4.25
CA GLY A 91 -9.48 -7.67 -5.50
C GLY A 91 -8.34 -6.75 -5.93
N ALA A 92 -8.53 -5.43 -5.84
CA ALA A 92 -7.49 -4.46 -6.19
C ALA A 92 -6.29 -4.50 -5.23
N ILE A 93 -6.53 -4.64 -3.92
CA ILE A 93 -5.46 -4.81 -2.93
C ILE A 93 -4.66 -6.08 -3.24
N PHE A 94 -5.35 -7.20 -3.46
CA PHE A 94 -4.70 -8.46 -3.79
C PHE A 94 -3.85 -8.34 -5.07
N ALA A 95 -4.44 -7.84 -6.16
CA ALA A 95 -3.74 -7.66 -7.43
C ALA A 95 -2.54 -6.71 -7.29
N GLY A 96 -2.70 -5.59 -6.58
CA GLY A 96 -1.62 -4.64 -6.32
C GLY A 96 -0.49 -5.23 -5.47
N GLN A 97 -0.82 -6.03 -4.45
CA GLN A 97 0.18 -6.74 -3.65
C GLN A 97 0.93 -7.79 -4.46
N MET A 98 0.24 -8.50 -5.37
CA MET A 98 0.88 -9.44 -6.30
C MET A 98 1.82 -8.70 -7.26
N ALA A 99 1.38 -7.56 -7.81
CA ALA A 99 2.22 -6.72 -8.66
C ALA A 99 3.49 -6.28 -7.92
N VAL A 100 3.36 -5.75 -6.71
CA VAL A 100 4.52 -5.32 -5.89
C VAL A 100 5.44 -6.49 -5.56
N ARG A 101 4.90 -7.70 -5.39
CA ARG A 101 5.68 -8.88 -5.02
C ARG A 101 6.41 -9.52 -6.21
N TYR A 102 5.83 -9.49 -7.40
CA TYR A 102 6.28 -10.31 -8.53
C TYR A 102 6.73 -9.52 -9.76
N LEU A 103 6.32 -8.26 -9.93
CA LEU A 103 6.67 -7.48 -11.10
C LEU A 103 7.89 -6.58 -10.84
N PRO A 104 8.93 -6.62 -11.69
CA PRO A 104 9.99 -5.61 -11.65
C PRO A 104 9.46 -4.24 -12.10
N PRO A 105 10.01 -3.11 -11.58
CA PRO A 105 11.08 -3.02 -10.58
C PRO A 105 10.59 -3.18 -9.12
N MET A 106 9.26 -3.23 -8.90
CA MET A 106 8.66 -3.21 -7.56
C MET A 106 9.09 -4.41 -6.72
N ALA A 107 9.17 -5.59 -7.33
CA ALA A 107 9.61 -6.82 -6.69
C ALA A 107 11.00 -6.67 -6.07
N TRP A 108 11.94 -6.02 -6.77
CA TRP A 108 13.30 -5.80 -6.28
C TRP A 108 13.31 -4.86 -5.07
N MET A 109 12.62 -3.72 -5.16
CA MET A 109 12.52 -2.78 -4.04
C MET A 109 11.83 -3.38 -2.81
N SER A 110 10.79 -4.18 -3.01
CA SER A 110 10.11 -4.86 -1.89
C SER A 110 11.03 -5.88 -1.20
N ARG A 111 11.89 -6.56 -1.96
CA ARG A 111 12.89 -7.51 -1.43
C ARG A 111 13.96 -6.78 -0.65
N ASP A 112 14.55 -5.73 -1.23
CA ASP A 112 15.57 -4.91 -0.55
C ASP A 112 15.05 -4.36 0.79
N LEU A 113 13.79 -3.92 0.82
CA LEU A 113 13.14 -3.43 2.03
C LEU A 113 12.94 -4.51 3.11
N ARG A 114 12.70 -5.75 2.70
CA ARG A 114 12.61 -6.92 3.59
C ARG A 114 13.99 -7.35 4.07
N ASP A 115 14.99 -7.37 3.19
CA ASP A 115 16.35 -7.78 3.52
C ASP A 115 17.02 -6.78 4.47
N ALA A 116 16.81 -5.47 4.28
CA ALA A 116 17.19 -4.46 5.27
C ALA A 116 16.52 -4.69 6.62
N GLY A 117 15.25 -5.14 6.64
CA GLY A 117 14.56 -5.53 7.86
C GLY A 117 15.19 -6.76 8.53
N ARG A 118 15.51 -7.79 7.75
CA ARG A 118 16.19 -9.02 8.22
C ARG A 118 17.56 -8.70 8.81
N ALA A 119 18.35 -7.85 8.16
CA ALA A 119 19.66 -7.42 8.64
C ALA A 119 19.58 -6.74 10.03
N VAL A 120 18.59 -5.85 10.22
CA VAL A 120 18.37 -5.20 11.52
C VAL A 120 17.94 -6.22 12.59
N TRP A 121 17.13 -7.21 12.24
CA TRP A 121 16.72 -8.26 13.16
C TRP A 121 17.86 -9.22 13.49
N SER A 122 18.68 -9.63 12.53
CA SER A 122 19.83 -10.49 12.76
C SER A 122 20.85 -9.80 13.67
N GLU A 123 21.09 -8.49 13.48
CA GLU A 123 21.95 -7.69 14.36
C GLU A 123 21.39 -7.65 15.81
N ARG A 124 20.07 -7.48 15.97
CA ARG A 124 19.42 -7.50 17.29
C ARG A 124 19.53 -8.87 17.97
N LEU A 125 19.30 -9.94 17.22
CA LEU A 125 19.40 -11.31 17.72
C LEU A 125 20.83 -11.69 18.07
N GLY A 126 21.82 -11.29 17.26
CA GLY A 126 23.24 -11.50 17.55
C GLY A 126 23.65 -10.87 18.89
N ARG A 127 23.22 -9.62 19.13
CA ARG A 127 23.43 -8.94 20.41
C ARG A 127 22.74 -9.65 21.57
N TRP A 128 21.53 -10.17 21.37
CA TRP A 128 20.81 -10.93 22.40
C TRP A 128 21.47 -12.27 22.72
N MET A 129 22.04 -12.94 21.71
CA MET A 129 22.76 -14.21 21.86
C MET A 129 24.22 -14.04 22.33
N GLY A 130 24.64 -12.85 22.75
CA GLY A 130 26.00 -12.59 23.23
C GLY A 130 27.07 -12.67 22.15
N LYS A 131 26.70 -12.77 20.86
CA LYS A 131 27.63 -12.64 19.74
C LYS A 131 27.90 -11.16 19.51
N GLN A 132 28.80 -10.59 20.30
CA GLN A 132 29.41 -9.31 19.98
C GLN A 132 30.46 -9.56 18.89
N GLN A 133 30.21 -9.03 17.70
CA GLN A 133 31.28 -8.70 16.76
C GLN A 133 31.93 -7.40 17.21
#